data_AF-R7J778-F1
#
_entry.id   AF-R7J778-F1
#
_cell.length_a   1.000
_cell.length_b   1.000
_cell.length_c   1.000
_cell.angle_alpha   90.00
_cell.angle_beta   90.00
_cell.angle_gamma   90.00
#
_symmetry.space_group_name_H-M   'P 1'
#
loop_
_entity.id
_entity.type
_entity.pdbx_description
1 polymer ?
#
loop_
_entity_poly.entity_id
_entity_poly.type
_entity_poly.pdbx_seq_one_letter_code
_entity_poly.pdbx_strand_id
1 'polypeptide(L)'
;MAITVKDLFQYDPNFEPAKIRRLTGKTNYKKSDTVDLSRLAALNDKDLSVFAAKKEGKTFLNSIQDDNMKTQIADAAHIKNEEKTQNNKNNKMPADIPMDKSIFDIDKQETV
;
A
#
# COMPACT_ATOMS: atom_id res chain seq x y z
N MET A 1 15.67 3.69 6.80
CA MET A 1 15.45 2.36 6.20
C MET A 1 15.85 2.46 4.75
N ALA A 2 16.65 1.50 4.27
CA ALA A 2 17.14 1.48 2.91
C ALA A 2 17.40 0.02 2.50
N ILE A 3 17.00 -0.33 1.28
CA ILE A 3 17.28 -1.62 0.66
C ILE A 3 18.79 -1.73 0.46
N THR A 4 19.38 -2.89 0.72
CA THR A 4 20.81 -3.10 0.47
C THR A 4 21.04 -3.77 -0.88
N VAL A 5 22.26 -3.65 -1.40
CA VAL A 5 22.65 -4.35 -2.63
C VAL A 5 22.43 -5.86 -2.51
N LYS A 6 22.65 -6.44 -1.33
CA LYS A 6 22.35 -7.86 -1.06
C LYS A 6 20.90 -8.20 -1.37
N ASP A 7 19.97 -7.31 -1.03
CA ASP A 7 18.54 -7.54 -1.22
C ASP A 7 18.15 -7.51 -2.69
N LEU A 8 18.78 -6.63 -3.48
CA LEU A 8 18.62 -6.62 -4.93
C LEU A 8 19.05 -7.96 -5.55
N PHE A 9 20.18 -8.51 -5.10
CA PHE A 9 20.66 -9.82 -5.56
C PHE A 9 19.83 -11.00 -5.04
N GLN A 10 19.10 -10.83 -3.92
CA GLN A 10 18.15 -11.84 -3.44
C GLN A 10 16.86 -11.84 -4.24
N TYR A 11 16.45 -10.66 -4.73
CA TYR A 11 15.32 -10.52 -5.62
C TYR A 11 15.62 -11.09 -7.01
N ASP A 12 16.73 -10.65 -7.60
CA ASP A 12 17.19 -11.09 -8.91
C ASP A 12 18.69 -11.42 -8.85
N PRO A 13 19.06 -12.71 -8.96
CA PRO A 13 20.46 -13.12 -8.98
C PRO A 13 21.23 -12.55 -10.18
N ASN A 14 20.54 -12.22 -11.27
CA ASN A 14 21.11 -11.72 -12.53
C ASN A 14 21.07 -10.19 -12.63
N PHE A 15 20.81 -9.50 -11.51
CA PHE A 15 20.66 -8.07 -11.50
C PHE A 15 21.90 -7.37 -12.08
N GLU A 16 21.70 -6.50 -13.07
CA GLU A 16 22.80 -5.90 -13.80
C GLU A 16 23.70 -5.06 -12.88
N PRO A 17 25.03 -5.34 -12.84
CA PRO A 17 25.98 -4.56 -12.08
C PRO A 17 25.97 -3.06 -12.45
N ALA A 18 25.67 -2.74 -13.71
CA ALA A 18 25.56 -1.36 -14.20
C ALA A 18 24.40 -0.60 -13.53
N LYS A 19 23.25 -1.25 -13.34
CA LYS A 19 22.11 -0.68 -12.61
C LYS A 19 22.49 -0.43 -11.14
N ILE A 20 23.16 -1.38 -10.48
CA ILE A 20 23.60 -1.22 -9.08
C ILE A 20 24.58 -0.05 -8.92
N ARG A 21 25.50 0.13 -9.86
CA ARG A 21 26.42 1.28 -9.86
C ARG A 21 25.68 2.61 -9.97
N ARG A 22 24.63 2.69 -10.79
CA ARG A 22 23.76 3.89 -10.89
C ARG A 22 22.99 4.13 -9.59
N LEU A 23 22.46 3.07 -9.01
CA LEU A 23 21.67 3.11 -7.77
C LEU A 23 22.53 3.50 -6.55
N THR A 24 23.71 2.91 -6.40
CA THR A 24 24.64 3.19 -5.28
C THR A 24 25.51 4.41 -5.53
N GLY A 25 25.72 4.80 -6.79
CA GLY A 25 26.70 5.82 -7.20
C GLY A 25 28.16 5.38 -7.01
N LYS A 26 28.41 4.09 -6.68
CA LYS A 26 29.74 3.54 -6.41
C LYS A 26 30.11 2.54 -7.48
N THR A 27 31.36 2.58 -7.94
CA THR A 27 31.92 1.58 -8.87
C THR A 27 32.22 0.25 -8.19
N ASN A 28 32.63 0.29 -6.91
CA ASN A 28 32.93 -0.88 -6.08
C ASN A 28 31.95 -1.00 -4.92
N TYR A 29 30.72 -1.38 -5.23
CA TYR A 29 29.66 -1.55 -4.25
C TYR A 29 29.84 -2.84 -3.43
N LYS A 30 29.53 -2.77 -2.14
CA LYS A 30 29.49 -3.93 -1.23
C LYS A 30 28.05 -4.43 -1.09
N LYS A 31 27.87 -5.71 -0.75
CA LYS A 31 26.54 -6.27 -0.46
C LYS A 31 25.81 -5.54 0.68
N SER A 32 26.56 -4.95 1.60
CA SER A 32 26.05 -4.14 2.71
C SER A 32 25.79 -2.67 2.34
N ASP A 33 26.13 -2.24 1.12
CA ASP A 33 25.85 -0.86 0.72
C ASP A 33 24.35 -0.65 0.61
N THR A 34 23.91 0.50 1.12
CA THR A 34 22.54 0.97 1.04
C THR A 34 22.26 1.54 -0.35
N VAL A 35 21.09 1.23 -0.87
CA VAL A 35 20.57 1.74 -2.13
C VAL A 35 19.64 2.90 -1.83
N ASP A 36 19.82 3.99 -2.57
CA ASP A 36 18.96 5.16 -2.46
C ASP A 36 17.61 4.89 -3.13
N LEU A 37 16.54 5.00 -2.35
CA LEU A 37 15.16 4.76 -2.78
C LEU A 37 14.74 5.74 -3.89
N SER A 38 15.21 6.98 -3.83
CA SER A 38 14.91 7.99 -4.85
C SER A 38 15.53 7.61 -6.20
N ARG A 39 16.74 7.05 -6.20
CA ARG A 39 17.40 6.57 -7.42
C ARG A 39 16.76 5.30 -7.96
N LEU A 40 16.25 4.45 -7.08
CA LEU A 40 15.52 3.25 -7.46
C LEU A 40 14.17 3.61 -8.11
N ALA A 41 13.44 4.58 -7.54
CA ALA A 41 12.23 5.13 -8.15
C ALA A 41 12.53 5.79 -9.51
N ALA A 42 13.64 6.51 -9.64
CA ALA A 42 14.07 7.12 -10.90
C ALA A 42 14.49 6.10 -11.99
N LEU A 43 14.83 4.86 -11.62
CA LEU A 43 15.15 3.81 -12.60
C LEU A 43 13.91 3.32 -13.35
N ASN A 44 12.71 3.57 -12.81
CA ASN A 44 11.42 3.26 -13.42
C ASN A 44 11.22 1.77 -13.79
N ASP A 45 11.95 0.89 -13.12
CA ASP A 45 11.89 -0.56 -13.34
C ASP A 45 10.74 -1.12 -12.49
N LYS A 46 9.68 -1.61 -13.14
CA LYS A 46 8.41 -1.99 -12.49
C LYS A 46 8.61 -3.12 -11.48
N ASP A 47 9.34 -4.14 -11.87
CA ASP A 47 9.63 -5.34 -11.08
C ASP A 47 10.47 -5.01 -9.85
N LEU A 48 11.52 -4.22 -10.05
CA LEU A 48 12.36 -3.72 -8.98
C LEU A 48 11.60 -2.82 -8.01
N SER A 49 10.73 -1.96 -8.53
CA SER A 49 9.93 -1.04 -7.74
C SER A 49 8.91 -1.78 -6.88
N VAL A 50 8.32 -2.86 -7.38
CA VAL A 50 7.44 -3.75 -6.59
C VAL A 50 8.21 -4.44 -5.48
N PHE A 51 9.41 -4.95 -5.74
CA PHE A 51 10.25 -5.53 -4.70
C PHE A 51 10.63 -4.49 -3.63
N ALA A 52 11.04 -3.31 -4.06
CA ALA A 52 11.41 -2.23 -3.18
C ALA A 52 10.24 -1.79 -2.31
N ALA A 53 9.06 -1.63 -2.91
CA ALA A 53 7.83 -1.34 -2.21
C ALA A 53 7.48 -2.46 -1.22
N LYS A 54 7.59 -3.73 -1.59
CA LYS A 54 7.30 -4.85 -0.68
C LYS A 54 8.20 -4.86 0.56
N LYS A 55 9.45 -4.40 0.40
CA LYS A 55 10.44 -4.37 1.48
C LYS A 55 10.35 -3.12 2.36
N GLU A 56 10.26 -1.94 1.75
CA GLU A 56 10.26 -0.64 2.45
C GLU A 56 8.84 -0.15 2.77
N GLY A 57 7.83 -0.61 2.01
CA GLY A 57 6.43 -0.25 2.21
C GLY A 57 6.10 1.15 1.67
N LYS A 58 5.35 1.90 2.49
CA LYS A 58 4.82 3.23 2.15
C LYS A 58 5.91 4.29 1.95
N THR A 59 7.11 4.11 2.52
CA THR A 59 8.24 5.05 2.39
C THR A 59 8.78 5.10 0.96
N PHE A 60 8.86 3.95 0.29
CA PHE A 60 9.27 3.88 -1.11
C PHE A 60 8.20 4.47 -2.04
N LEU A 61 6.92 4.19 -1.80
CA LEU A 61 5.81 4.77 -2.56
C LEU A 61 5.80 6.30 -2.55
N ASN A 62 6.20 6.93 -1.44
CA ASN A 62 6.33 8.39 -1.35
C ASN A 62 7.55 8.94 -2.12
N SER A 63 8.50 8.10 -2.50
CA SER A 63 9.66 8.48 -3.30
C SER A 63 9.37 8.43 -4.81
N ILE A 64 8.27 7.79 -5.21
CA ILE A 64 7.80 7.74 -6.60
C ILE A 64 7.03 9.03 -6.89
N GLN A 65 7.49 9.77 -7.90
CA GLN A 65 6.84 11.01 -8.34
C GLN A 65 5.61 10.77 -9.23
N ASP A 66 5.57 9.64 -9.94
CA ASP A 66 4.47 9.28 -10.83
C ASP A 66 3.34 8.57 -10.06
N ASP A 67 2.17 9.21 -9.97
CA ASP A 67 1.02 8.69 -9.23
C ASP A 67 0.43 7.40 -9.86
N ASN A 68 0.44 7.29 -11.19
CA ASN A 68 -0.07 6.09 -11.86
C ASN A 68 0.86 4.90 -11.56
N MET A 69 2.17 5.14 -11.65
CA MET A 69 3.17 4.12 -11.37
C MET A 69 3.17 3.72 -9.89
N LYS A 70 3.05 4.71 -8.98
CA LYS A 70 2.87 4.50 -7.55
C LYS A 70 1.68 3.60 -7.25
N THR A 71 0.54 3.81 -7.91
CA THR A 71 -0.68 3.01 -7.72
C THR A 71 -0.48 1.57 -8.22
N GLN A 72 0.11 1.39 -9.40
CA GLN A 72 0.41 0.06 -9.94
C GLN A 72 1.41 -0.73 -9.07
N ILE A 73 2.41 -0.03 -8.53
CA ILE A 73 3.44 -0.62 -7.66
C ILE A 73 2.84 -0.96 -6.28
N ALA A 74 1.99 -0.10 -5.72
CA ALA A 74 1.29 -0.37 -4.46
C ALA A 74 0.39 -1.61 -4.57
N ASP A 75 -0.37 -1.70 -5.66
CA ASP A 75 -1.28 -2.81 -5.93
C ASP A 75 -0.50 -4.14 -6.11
N ALA A 76 0.52 -4.13 -6.97
CA ALA A 76 1.37 -5.31 -7.21
C ALA A 76 2.18 -5.73 -5.97
N ALA A 77 2.61 -4.79 -5.13
CA ALA A 77 3.31 -5.09 -3.88
C ALA A 77 2.34 -5.52 -2.75
N HIS A 78 1.03 -5.57 -3.01
CA HIS A 78 -0.03 -5.77 -2.00
C HIS A 78 0.10 -4.82 -0.80
N ILE A 79 0.69 -3.65 -1.03
CA ILE A 79 0.76 -2.60 -0.01
C ILE A 79 -0.60 -1.95 -0.06
N LYS A 80 -1.42 -2.27 0.94
CA LYS A 80 -2.62 -1.49 1.19
C LYS A 80 -2.16 -0.04 1.37
N ASN A 81 -2.35 0.78 0.34
CA ASN A 81 -2.65 2.18 0.57
C ASN A 81 -3.90 2.15 1.43
N GLU A 82 -3.72 2.10 2.74
CA GLU A 82 -4.70 2.63 3.66
C GLU A 82 -4.74 4.16 3.47
N GLU A 83 -5.05 4.62 2.26
CA GLU A 83 -6.23 5.43 2.23
C GLU A 83 -7.31 4.50 2.76
N LYS A 84 -7.71 4.77 4.00
CA LYS A 84 -9.10 4.54 4.35
C LYS A 84 -9.91 5.24 3.26
N THR A 85 -10.18 4.56 2.15
CA THR A 85 -11.52 4.61 1.63
C THR A 85 -12.32 4.07 2.80
N GLN A 86 -12.79 5.00 3.65
CA GLN A 86 -14.07 4.86 4.31
C GLN A 86 -15.07 4.67 3.17
N ASN A 87 -15.05 3.48 2.57
CA ASN A 87 -16.24 2.95 2.00
C ASN A 87 -17.06 2.66 3.24
N ASN A 88 -17.80 3.68 3.65
CA ASN A 88 -18.94 3.60 4.53
C ASN A 88 -19.95 2.71 3.80
N LYS A 89 -19.62 1.41 3.68
CA LYS A 89 -20.58 0.38 3.36
C LYS A 89 -21.40 0.26 4.61
N ASN A 90 -22.38 1.14 4.62
CA ASN A 90 -23.52 1.20 5.49
C ASN A 90 -23.92 -0.22 5.87
N ASN A 91 -24.04 -0.40 7.17
CA ASN A 91 -24.25 -1.64 7.89
C ASN A 91 -25.18 -2.63 7.18
N LYS A 92 -24.84 -3.91 7.33
CA LYS A 92 -25.85 -4.97 7.46
C LYS A 92 -26.90 -4.52 8.48
N MET A 93 -28.16 -4.33 8.06
CA MET A 93 -29.35 -5.05 8.57
C MET A 93 -30.63 -4.31 8.18
N PRO A 94 -31.65 -5.02 7.64
CA PRO A 94 -33.01 -4.50 7.58
C PRO A 94 -33.75 -4.91 8.86
N ALA A 95 -33.74 -4.06 9.89
CA ALA A 95 -34.68 -4.11 11.01
C ALA A 95 -34.42 -2.95 11.95
N ASP A 96 -35.03 -1.80 11.69
CA ASP A 96 -35.33 -0.86 12.77
C ASP A 96 -36.82 -0.53 12.67
N ILE A 97 -37.57 -1.33 13.41
CA ILE A 97 -38.95 -1.06 13.79
C ILE A 97 -38.91 0.26 14.57
N PRO A 98 -39.73 1.28 14.26
CA PRO A 98 -39.75 2.50 15.05
C PRO A 98 -40.08 2.16 16.51
N MET A 99 -39.11 2.35 17.41
CA MET A 99 -39.22 2.20 18.87
C MET A 99 -40.06 3.33 19.50
N ASP A 100 -41.20 3.67 18.90
CA ASP A 100 -42.12 4.68 19.44
C ASP A 100 -43.58 4.19 19.44
N LYS A 101 -43.75 2.87 19.56
CA LYS A 101 -45.04 2.27 19.91
C LYS A 101 -44.82 1.34 21.10
N SER A 102 -45.14 1.85 22.27
CA SER A 102 -45.36 1.04 23.47
C SER A 102 -46.42 -0.02 23.16
N ILE A 103 -46.04 -1.30 23.19
CA ILE A 103 -46.91 -2.46 22.91
C ILE A 103 -47.76 -2.88 24.11
N PHE A 104 -47.77 -2.10 25.20
CA PHE A 104 -48.48 -2.43 26.45
C PHE A 104 -49.61 -1.47 26.83
N ASP A 105 -49.97 -0.51 25.97
CA ASP A 105 -51.03 0.45 26.28
C ASP A 105 -52.16 0.47 25.23
N ILE A 106 -52.47 -0.71 24.67
CA ILE A 106 -53.71 -0.91 23.92
C ILE A 106 -54.72 -1.55 24.88
N ASP A 107 -55.21 -0.75 25.83
CA ASP A 107 -56.50 -1.03 26.46
C ASP A 107 -57.15 0.27 26.97
N LYS A 108 -58.07 0.79 26.13
CA LYS A 108 -59.28 1.59 26.41
C LYS A 108 -59.79 2.11 25.07
N GLN A 109 -60.89 1.55 24.54
CA GLN A 109 -62.28 2.06 24.67
C GLN A 109 -62.37 3.55 24.21
N GLU A 110 -63.25 4.01 23.32
CA GLU A 110 -64.52 3.52 22.77
C GLU A 110 -65.02 4.53 21.69
N THR A 111 -66.21 4.26 21.12
CA THR A 111 -67.12 5.13 20.31
C THR A 111 -66.84 5.18 18.80
N VAL A 112 -67.80 4.91 17.90
CA VAL A 112 -69.25 5.23 17.88
C VAL A 112 -70.08 4.09 17.29
#